data_AF-A0A763L8I2-F1
#
_entry.id   AF-A0A763L8I2-F1
#
_cell.length_a   1.000
_cell.length_b   1.000
_cell.length_c   1.000
_cell.angle_alpha   90.00
_cell.angle_beta   90.00
_cell.angle_gamma   90.00
#
_symmetry.space_group_name_H-M   'P 1'
#
loop_
_entity.id
_entity.type
_entity.pdbx_description
1 polymer ?
#
loop_
_entity_poly.entity_id
_entity_poly.type
_entity_poly.pdbx_seq_one_letter_code
_entity_poly.pdbx_strand_id
1 'polypeptide(L)'
;GGWTLLAGQTAKAAADDGLFPPIFARVNKAGTPVAGLLIVGVLMTIFQFSSMSPNAAKEFGLVSSVSVIFTLVPYLYTCAALLLLGHGHFGKARPLYLLITFVAFVYCIWAVIGSGAKEVMWSFVTLMVITALYALNYNRIHKNPYPLDAPVKQD
;
A
#
# COMPACT_ATOMS: atom_id res chain seq x y z
N GLY A 1 15.66 4.85 -10.58
CA GLY A 1 15.70 6.09 -9.76
C GLY A 1 14.37 6.41 -9.12
N GLY A 2 13.37 6.81 -9.91
CA GLY A 2 12.08 7.30 -9.40
C GLY A 2 11.32 6.33 -8.48
N TRP A 3 11.20 5.05 -8.85
CA TRP A 3 10.47 4.05 -8.05
C TRP A 3 11.09 3.80 -6.66
N THR A 4 12.43 3.79 -6.58
CA THR A 4 13.13 3.67 -5.28
C THR A 4 12.88 4.90 -4.39
N LEU A 5 12.83 6.10 -5.00
CA LEU A 5 12.46 7.32 -4.29
C LEU A 5 11.02 7.25 -3.77
N LEU A 6 10.07 6.83 -4.61
CA LEU A 6 8.66 6.68 -4.23
C LEU A 6 8.48 5.69 -3.08
N ALA A 7 9.19 4.56 -3.11
CA ALA A 7 9.18 3.59 -2.02
C ALA A 7 9.68 4.23 -0.70
N GLY A 8 10.78 4.99 -0.76
CA GLY A 8 11.31 5.71 0.39
C GLY A 8 10.36 6.79 0.93
N GLN A 9 9.72 7.57 0.06
CA GLN A 9 8.79 8.63 0.46
C GLN A 9 7.49 8.06 1.04
N THR A 10 6.96 6.99 0.45
CA THR A 10 5.75 6.30 0.96
C THR A 10 6.01 5.70 2.35
N ALA A 11 7.15 5.02 2.51
CA ALA A 11 7.54 4.45 3.81
C ALA A 11 7.79 5.54 4.86
N LYS A 12 8.41 6.67 4.47
CA LYS A 12 8.58 7.84 5.35
C LYS A 12 7.24 8.40 5.81
N ALA A 13 6.33 8.71 4.88
CA ALA A 13 5.02 9.27 5.21
C ALA A 13 4.24 8.36 6.16
N ALA A 14 4.20 7.06 5.87
CA ALA A 14 3.54 6.10 6.75
C ALA A 14 4.21 6.00 8.13
N ALA A 15 5.54 6.10 8.21
CA ALA A 15 6.26 6.09 9.48
C ALA A 15 6.08 7.39 10.29
N ASP A 16 5.98 8.54 9.63
CA ASP A 16 5.68 9.83 10.25
C ASP A 16 4.30 9.81 10.92
N ASP A 17 3.32 9.13 10.31
CA ASP A 17 1.97 8.90 10.87
C ASP A 17 1.92 7.76 11.90
N GLY A 18 3.06 7.13 12.19
CA GLY A 18 3.16 5.98 13.11
C GLY A 18 2.62 4.66 12.54
N LEU A 19 2.20 4.62 11.27
CA LEU A 19 1.64 3.46 10.56
C LEU A 19 2.72 2.55 9.94
N PHE A 20 4.00 2.87 10.14
CA PHE A 20 5.14 2.07 9.69
C PHE A 20 6.32 2.18 10.66
N PRO A 21 7.30 1.25 10.65
CA PRO A 21 8.39 1.27 11.62
C PRO A 21 9.15 2.62 11.66
N PRO A 22 9.47 3.16 12.87
CA PRO A 22 10.06 4.50 13.02
C PRO A 22 11.40 4.72 12.31
N ILE A 23 12.11 3.64 11.95
CA ILE A 23 13.37 3.73 11.19
C ILE A 23 13.17 4.41 9.81
N PHE A 24 11.99 4.29 9.21
CA PHE A 24 11.68 4.89 7.91
C PHE A 24 11.36 6.39 8.00
N ALA A 25 11.00 6.90 9.18
CA ALA A 25 10.82 8.34 9.44
C ALA A 25 12.15 9.10 9.63
N ARG A 26 13.27 8.38 9.85
CA ARG A 26 14.58 9.02 10.09
C ARG A 26 15.13 9.64 8.82
N VAL A 27 15.34 10.96 8.84
CA VAL A 27 15.86 11.75 7.72
C VAL A 27 17.22 12.40 8.03
N ASN A 28 17.98 12.70 6.97
CA ASN A 28 19.19 13.53 7.06
C ASN A 28 18.84 15.04 7.07
N LYS A 29 19.86 15.92 7.09
CA LYS A 29 19.68 17.39 7.06
C LYS A 29 18.92 17.91 5.84
N ALA A 30 18.86 17.14 4.75
CA ALA A 30 18.14 17.49 3.53
C ALA A 30 16.72 16.91 3.48
N GLY A 31 16.24 16.26 4.54
CA GLY A 31 14.91 15.62 4.59
C GLY A 31 14.83 14.26 3.90
N THR A 32 15.96 13.67 3.50
CA THR A 32 15.99 12.39 2.78
C THR A 32 15.97 11.20 3.76
N PRO A 33 15.09 10.19 3.59
CA PRO A 33 15.02 9.00 4.44
C PRO A 33 16.12 7.98 4.10
N VAL A 34 17.37 8.29 4.45
CA VAL A 34 18.56 7.50 4.05
C VAL A 34 18.49 6.06 4.56
N ALA A 35 18.10 5.84 5.81
CA ALA A 35 17.99 4.50 6.39
C ALA A 35 16.95 3.65 5.64
N GLY A 36 15.79 4.25 5.31
CA GLY A 36 14.76 3.59 4.51
C GLY A 36 15.26 3.20 3.12
N LEU A 37 15.99 4.09 2.44
CA LEU A 37 16.57 3.81 1.13
C LEU A 37 17.60 2.67 1.18
N LEU A 38 18.42 2.61 2.22
CA LEU A 38 19.39 1.51 2.41
C LEU A 38 18.69 0.17 2.61
N ILE A 39 17.62 0.12 3.42
CA ILE A 39 16.82 -1.10 3.62
C ILE A 39 16.22 -1.57 2.29
N VAL A 40 15.62 -0.65 1.53
CA VAL A 40 15.07 -0.96 0.19
C VAL A 40 16.18 -1.51 -0.73
N GLY A 41 17.36 -0.91 -0.74
CA GLY A 41 18.50 -1.38 -1.53
C GLY A 41 18.98 -2.79 -1.15
N VAL A 42 19.06 -3.09 0.16
CA VAL A 42 19.40 -4.43 0.65
C VAL A 42 18.34 -5.46 0.23
N LEU A 43 17.06 -5.16 0.41
CA LEU A 43 15.96 -6.04 0.00
C LEU A 43 15.97 -6.30 -1.51
N MET A 44 16.15 -5.25 -2.32
CA MET A 44 16.28 -5.38 -3.78
C MET A 44 17.46 -6.27 -4.17
N THR A 45 18.60 -6.12 -3.49
CA THR A 45 19.80 -6.95 -3.72
C THR A 45 19.53 -8.42 -3.40
N ILE A 46 18.88 -8.72 -2.28
CA ILE A 46 18.52 -10.10 -1.89
C ILE A 46 17.59 -10.74 -2.93
N PHE A 47 16.54 -10.02 -3.37
CA PHE A 47 15.63 -10.53 -4.39
C PHE A 47 16.34 -10.71 -5.75
N GLN A 48 17.28 -9.85 -6.09
CA GLN A 48 18.08 -9.97 -7.31
C GLN A 48 18.89 -11.27 -7.32
N PHE A 49 19.58 -11.60 -6.22
CA PHE A 49 20.33 -12.86 -6.12
C PHE A 49 19.41 -14.07 -6.17
N SER A 50 18.22 -13.96 -5.56
CA SER A 50 17.22 -15.03 -5.60
C SER A 50 16.73 -15.28 -7.04
N SER A 51 16.71 -14.29 -7.92
CA SER A 51 16.25 -14.43 -9.32
C SER A 51 17.23 -15.15 -10.26
N MET A 52 18.46 -15.47 -9.83
CA MET A 52 19.52 -16.00 -10.70
C MET A 52 19.33 -17.48 -11.10
N SER A 53 18.49 -18.24 -10.39
CA SER A 53 18.20 -19.65 -10.72
C SER A 53 16.98 -19.75 -11.67
N PRO A 54 16.97 -20.65 -12.67
CA PRO A 54 15.84 -20.81 -13.59
C PRO A 54 14.49 -21.09 -12.90
N ASN A 55 14.50 -21.87 -11.81
CA ASN A 55 13.29 -22.12 -11.01
C ASN A 55 12.86 -20.86 -10.25
N ALA A 56 13.81 -20.10 -9.73
CA ALA A 56 13.53 -18.88 -8.99
C ALA A 56 13.12 -17.71 -9.89
N ALA A 57 13.55 -17.68 -11.15
CA ALA A 57 13.10 -16.71 -12.14
C ALA A 57 11.59 -16.86 -12.46
N LYS A 58 11.07 -18.09 -12.49
CA LYS A 58 9.62 -18.33 -12.64
C LYS A 58 8.84 -17.81 -11.43
N GLU A 59 9.30 -18.09 -10.22
CA GLU A 59 8.69 -17.57 -8.99
C GLU A 59 8.78 -16.04 -8.91
N PHE A 60 9.88 -15.45 -9.38
CA PHE A 60 10.02 -14.01 -9.50
C PHE A 60 8.99 -13.38 -10.44
N GLY A 61 8.67 -14.04 -11.56
CA GLY A 61 7.62 -13.61 -12.48
C GLY A 61 6.22 -13.54 -11.82
N LEU A 62 5.91 -14.50 -10.95
CA LEU A 62 4.69 -14.49 -10.14
C LEU A 62 4.70 -13.30 -9.16
N VAL A 63 5.78 -13.11 -8.41
CA VAL A 63 5.93 -12.00 -7.45
C VAL A 63 5.85 -10.64 -8.14
N SER A 64 6.45 -10.51 -9.33
CA SER A 64 6.39 -9.29 -10.14
C SER A 64 4.95 -8.97 -10.55
N SER A 65 4.20 -9.97 -11.02
CA SER A 65 2.79 -9.80 -11.42
C SER A 65 1.89 -9.43 -10.24
N VAL A 66 2.08 -10.10 -9.09
CA VAL A 66 1.40 -9.76 -7.83
C VAL A 66 1.70 -8.31 -7.40
N SER A 67 2.94 -7.86 -7.58
CA SER A 67 3.35 -6.49 -7.25
C SER A 67 2.63 -5.44 -8.13
N VAL A 68 2.34 -5.76 -9.38
CA VAL A 68 1.54 -4.88 -10.26
C VAL A 68 0.12 -4.76 -9.73
N ILE A 69 -0.51 -5.85 -9.31
CA ILE A 69 -1.86 -5.81 -8.70
C ILE A 69 -1.87 -4.94 -7.44
N PHE A 70 -0.80 -4.97 -6.63
CA PHE A 70 -0.70 -4.09 -5.46
C PHE A 70 -0.71 -2.60 -5.79
N THR A 71 -0.28 -2.20 -6.98
CA THR A 71 -0.36 -0.78 -7.40
C THR A 71 -1.79 -0.35 -7.73
N LEU A 72 -2.69 -1.29 -8.07
CA LEU A 72 -4.09 -1.00 -8.38
C LEU A 72 -4.91 -0.67 -7.12
N VAL A 73 -4.56 -1.23 -5.97
CA VAL A 73 -5.26 -0.98 -4.71
C VAL A 73 -5.19 0.51 -4.31
N PRO A 74 -4.00 1.16 -4.26
CA PRO A 74 -3.89 2.61 -4.08
C PRO A 74 -4.64 3.42 -5.14
N TYR A 75 -4.70 2.98 -6.39
CA TYR A 75 -5.45 3.69 -7.43
C TYR A 75 -6.95 3.71 -7.13
N LEU A 76 -7.51 2.56 -6.72
CA LEU A 76 -8.90 2.47 -6.28
C LEU A 76 -9.17 3.34 -5.04
N TYR A 77 -8.29 3.31 -4.04
CA TYR A 77 -8.43 4.17 -2.86
C TYR A 77 -8.31 5.67 -3.20
N THR A 78 -7.47 6.03 -4.16
CA THR A 78 -7.35 7.42 -4.63
C THR A 78 -8.63 7.86 -5.35
N CYS A 79 -9.22 6.99 -6.17
CA CYS A 79 -10.50 7.24 -6.82
C CYS A 79 -11.63 7.44 -5.80
N ALA A 80 -11.72 6.58 -4.79
CA ALA A 80 -12.68 6.71 -3.70
C ALA A 80 -12.42 7.99 -2.89
N ALA A 81 -11.18 8.27 -2.52
CA ALA A 81 -10.80 9.46 -1.77
C ALA A 81 -11.12 10.76 -2.52
N LEU A 82 -10.94 10.79 -3.85
CA LEU A 82 -11.33 11.93 -4.67
C LEU A 82 -12.82 12.24 -4.51
N LEU A 83 -13.69 11.22 -4.62
CA LEU A 83 -15.13 11.43 -4.48
C LEU A 83 -15.54 11.73 -3.03
N LEU A 84 -14.94 11.06 -2.04
CA LEU A 84 -15.30 11.22 -0.63
C LEU A 84 -14.79 12.53 -0.03
N LEU A 85 -13.57 12.97 -0.35
CA LEU A 85 -12.97 14.18 0.20
C LEU A 85 -13.15 15.40 -0.73
N GLY A 86 -13.22 15.17 -2.03
CA GLY A 86 -13.27 16.24 -3.05
C GLY A 86 -14.67 16.72 -3.42
N HIS A 87 -15.75 16.05 -2.98
CA HIS A 87 -17.13 16.36 -3.43
C HIS A 87 -17.54 17.84 -3.28
N GLY A 88 -17.07 18.53 -2.25
CA GLY A 88 -17.33 19.96 -2.02
C GLY A 88 -16.58 20.91 -2.97
N HIS A 89 -15.55 20.42 -3.66
CA HIS A 89 -14.64 21.22 -4.49
C HIS A 89 -14.90 21.09 -5.99
N PHE A 90 -15.82 20.20 -6.41
CA PHE A 90 -16.03 19.92 -7.82
C PHE A 90 -16.83 20.98 -8.59
N GLY A 91 -17.63 21.79 -7.89
CA GLY A 91 -18.49 22.81 -8.50
C GLY A 91 -19.28 22.27 -9.69
N LYS A 92 -19.27 23.00 -10.82
CA LYS A 92 -19.95 22.62 -12.06
C LYS A 92 -19.28 21.46 -12.81
N ALA A 93 -18.02 21.14 -12.50
CA ALA A 93 -17.27 20.08 -13.14
C ALA A 93 -17.51 18.69 -12.51
N ARG A 94 -18.40 18.58 -11.51
CA ARG A 94 -18.79 17.31 -10.87
C ARG A 94 -19.06 16.14 -11.84
N PRO A 95 -19.85 16.27 -12.93
CA PRO A 95 -20.07 15.14 -13.84
C PRO A 95 -18.78 14.68 -14.54
N LEU A 96 -17.84 15.59 -14.82
CA LEU A 96 -16.55 15.24 -15.39
C LEU A 96 -15.70 14.45 -14.40
N TYR A 97 -15.63 14.87 -13.13
CA TYR A 97 -14.91 14.11 -12.10
C TYR A 97 -15.50 12.71 -11.92
N LEU A 98 -16.83 12.59 -11.90
CA LEU A 98 -17.50 11.28 -11.83
C LEU A 98 -17.15 10.39 -13.03
N LEU A 99 -17.14 10.94 -14.25
CA LEU A 99 -16.75 10.20 -15.45
C LEU A 99 -15.30 9.72 -15.38
N ILE A 100 -14.36 10.60 -15.00
CA ILE A 100 -12.94 10.26 -14.88
C ILE A 100 -12.74 9.17 -13.81
N THR A 101 -13.38 9.32 -12.65
CA THR A 101 -13.30 8.32 -11.58
C THR A 101 -13.92 6.98 -12.01
N PHE A 102 -15.03 7.00 -12.73
CA PHE A 102 -15.65 5.80 -13.26
C PHE A 102 -14.73 5.06 -14.24
N VAL A 103 -14.11 5.78 -15.18
CA VAL A 103 -13.14 5.20 -16.13
C VAL A 103 -11.93 4.61 -15.39
N ALA A 104 -11.43 5.28 -14.36
CA ALA A 104 -10.32 4.77 -13.54
C ALA A 104 -10.71 3.50 -12.76
N PHE A 105 -11.93 3.42 -12.24
CA PHE A 105 -12.46 2.20 -11.61
C PHE A 105 -12.55 1.05 -12.62
N VAL A 106 -13.12 1.29 -13.80
CA VAL A 106 -13.22 0.29 -14.87
C VAL A 106 -11.84 -0.20 -15.28
N TYR A 107 -10.86 0.70 -15.41
CA TYR A 107 -9.47 0.33 -15.70
C TYR A 107 -8.88 -0.62 -14.64
N CYS A 108 -9.04 -0.30 -13.36
CA CYS A 108 -8.50 -1.14 -12.28
C CYS A 108 -9.16 -2.53 -12.26
N ILE A 109 -10.49 -2.58 -12.43
CA ILE A 109 -11.24 -3.85 -12.49
C ILE A 109 -10.79 -4.67 -13.70
N TRP A 110 -10.68 -4.03 -14.87
CA TRP A 110 -10.25 -4.68 -16.09
C TRP A 110 -8.83 -5.25 -15.99
N ALA A 111 -7.91 -4.52 -15.36
CA ALA A 111 -6.54 -5.00 -15.13
C ALA A 111 -6.50 -6.24 -14.22
N VAL A 112 -7.34 -6.30 -13.20
CA VAL A 112 -7.47 -7.50 -12.34
C VAL A 112 -8.09 -8.66 -13.12
N ILE A 113 -9.12 -8.42 -13.94
CA ILE A 113 -9.73 -9.45 -14.80
C ILE A 113 -8.71 -10.02 -15.81
N GLY A 114 -7.83 -9.17 -16.34
CA GLY A 114 -6.76 -9.59 -17.25
C GLY A 114 -5.57 -10.27 -16.57
N SER A 115 -5.53 -10.31 -15.23
CA SER A 115 -4.47 -10.96 -14.47
C SER A 115 -4.76 -12.46 -14.29
N GLY A 116 -3.72 -13.27 -14.11
CA GLY A 116 -3.90 -14.69 -13.84
C GLY A 116 -4.52 -14.94 -12.45
N ALA A 117 -5.25 -16.05 -12.32
CA ALA A 117 -5.96 -16.38 -11.10
C ALA A 117 -5.01 -16.62 -9.91
N LYS A 118 -3.81 -17.15 -10.15
CA LYS A 118 -2.81 -17.43 -9.11
C LYS A 118 -2.26 -16.12 -8.53
N GLU A 119 -2.02 -15.14 -9.38
CA GLU A 119 -1.55 -13.80 -9.04
C GLU A 119 -2.59 -13.09 -8.16
N VAL A 120 -3.86 -13.07 -8.59
CA VAL A 120 -4.96 -12.45 -7.83
C VAL A 120 -5.15 -13.12 -6.47
N MET A 121 -5.07 -14.46 -6.41
CA MET A 121 -5.14 -15.21 -5.16
C MET A 121 -4.02 -14.80 -4.20
N TRP A 122 -2.77 -14.75 -4.66
CA TRP A 122 -1.64 -14.34 -3.81
C TRP A 122 -1.75 -12.88 -3.38
N SER A 123 -2.22 -11.98 -4.24
CA SER A 123 -2.51 -10.60 -3.86
C SER A 123 -3.54 -10.53 -2.75
N PHE A 124 -4.62 -11.31 -2.83
CA PHE A 124 -5.63 -11.38 -1.79
C PHE A 124 -5.08 -11.94 -0.46
N VAL A 125 -4.30 -13.02 -0.52
CA VAL A 125 -3.63 -13.59 0.66
C VAL A 125 -2.74 -12.54 1.33
N THR A 126 -1.95 -11.80 0.57
CA THR A 126 -1.11 -10.73 1.12
C THR A 126 -1.93 -9.63 1.79
N LEU A 127 -3.08 -9.24 1.23
CA LEU A 127 -3.98 -8.27 1.88
C LEU A 127 -4.47 -8.79 3.25
N MET A 128 -4.86 -10.06 3.33
CA MET A 128 -5.26 -10.68 4.61
C MET A 128 -4.12 -10.65 5.64
N VAL A 129 -2.89 -10.96 5.20
CA VAL A 129 -1.71 -10.91 6.06
C VAL A 129 -1.44 -9.49 6.53
N ILE A 130 -1.55 -8.47 5.67
CA ILE A 130 -1.39 -7.06 6.05
C ILE A 130 -2.44 -6.66 7.09
N THR A 131 -3.71 -7.04 6.91
CA THR A 131 -4.77 -6.77 7.88
C THR A 131 -4.50 -7.44 9.23
N ALA A 132 -4.06 -8.69 9.22
CA ALA A 132 -3.69 -9.41 10.44
C ALA A 132 -2.50 -8.74 11.16
N LEU A 133 -1.45 -8.37 10.42
CA LEU A 133 -0.31 -7.66 10.97
C LEU A 133 -0.71 -6.31 11.56
N TYR A 134 -1.61 -5.57 10.90
CA TYR A 134 -2.12 -4.32 11.43
C TYR A 134 -2.84 -4.54 12.77
N ALA A 135 -3.77 -5.49 12.83
CA ALA A 135 -4.50 -5.80 14.06
C ALA A 135 -3.56 -6.23 15.20
N LEU A 136 -2.55 -7.05 14.91
CA LEU A 136 -1.60 -7.54 15.92
C LEU A 136 -0.66 -6.45 16.44
N ASN A 137 -0.16 -5.59 15.56
CA ASN A 137 0.81 -4.55 15.93
C ASN A 137 0.16 -3.28 16.48
N TYR A 138 -1.08 -2.98 16.09
CA TYR A 138 -1.75 -1.71 16.42
C TYR A 138 -2.93 -1.83 17.39
N ASN A 139 -3.25 -3.02 17.93
CA ASN A 139 -4.44 -3.22 18.81
C ASN A 139 -4.58 -2.24 19.99
N ARG A 140 -3.47 -1.77 20.58
CA ARG A 140 -3.48 -0.83 21.72
C ARG A 140 -3.43 0.64 21.31
N ILE A 141 -3.04 0.92 20.06
CA ILE A 141 -2.80 2.27 19.55
C ILE A 141 -3.95 2.70 18.63
N HIS A 142 -4.65 1.74 18.02
CA HIS A 142 -5.74 1.97 17.10
C HIS A 142 -6.91 2.70 17.79
N LYS A 143 -7.38 3.77 17.16
CA LYS A 143 -8.53 4.54 17.63
C LYS A 143 -9.80 3.97 17.03
N ASN A 144 -10.59 3.26 17.84
CA ASN A 144 -11.87 2.71 17.40
C ASN A 144 -12.87 3.84 17.11
N PRO A 145 -13.55 3.86 15.94
CA PRO A 145 -14.61 4.83 15.66
C PRO A 145 -15.77 4.77 16.68
N TYR A 146 -16.02 3.57 17.22
CA TYR A 146 -17.03 3.29 18.25
C TYR A 146 -16.36 2.48 19.37
N PRO A 147 -15.72 3.12 20.38
CA PRO A 147 -15.03 2.41 21.45
C PRO A 147 -16.04 1.76 22.41
N LEU A 148 -15.68 0.59 22.96
CA LEU A 148 -16.42 -0.03 24.05
C LEU A 148 -16.12 0.72 25.36
N ASP A 149 -17.11 0.74 26.26
CA ASP A 149 -16.90 1.23 27.62
C ASP A 149 -15.79 0.42 28.30
N ALA A 150 -15.09 1.06 29.24
CA ALA A 150 -14.08 0.39 30.03
C ALA A 150 -14.71 -0.81 30.77
N PRO A 151 -14.01 -1.95 30.88
CA PRO A 151 -14.53 -3.10 31.59
C PRO A 151 -14.87 -2.69 33.03
N VAL A 152 -16.10 -3.01 33.46
CA VAL A 152 -16.55 -2.78 34.83
C VAL A 152 -15.60 -3.53 35.75
N LYS A 153 -14.90 -2.80 36.63
CA LYS A 153 -14.11 -3.44 37.70
C LYS A 153 -15.06 -4.28 38.54
N GLN A 154 -14.89 -5.60 38.49
CA GLN A 154 -15.48 -6.48 39.49
C GLN A 154 -14.60 -6.34 40.74
N ASP A 155 -15.10 -5.60 41.72
CA ASP A 155 -14.52 -5.49 43.06
C ASP A 155 -14.70 -6.80 43.85
#